data_AF-A0A2S5DM59-F1
#
_entry.id   AF-A0A2S5DM59-F1
#
_cell.length_a   1.000
_cell.length_b   1.000
_cell.length_c   1.000
_cell.angle_alpha   90.00
_cell.angle_beta   90.00
_cell.angle_gamma   90.00
#
_symmetry.space_group_name_H-M   'P 1'
#
loop_
_entity.id
_entity.type
_entity.pdbx_description
1 polymer ?
#
loop_
_entity_poly.entity_id
_entity_poly.type
_entity_poly.pdbx_seq_one_letter_code
_entity_poly.pdbx_strand_id
1 'polypeptide(L)'
;MKRSLKRQRGAITFVETLGVMIVASLLMPSIWGWMTDDADSKLNRATADHDKQVVLAAAQYIKDNYAIVIASATATTPATITIPMLQSQYPQMFATGFSVKNPYGQTVTAQAYQPTAGTLDTIIVTSGGQAISEGNMRKIAQLIGGAGGYISSTNPSVANGSYGAWGPKTIPNTPGGGHMVYSLMFQNGSLVSDYLYRKAVPGHPELTSMQTDLGMTDTSGTPHNVTGANLISSQSLQALSNGSLGAPSVSLANGKVISFNQVPEGGVLGLVGANGQPIYLESLNGTFRLVNGPWNAQLFSVDQSGNVDASGNLTANGQITTNSNVYLAQNGTSVLGGGQLQVNANGPLYLNPWSGGQTIIGGGGGSGQLVVAGRLFANEYIQPNGWAAQGGGCSPNGLYATSGNGPLFCQNNVWTALGGGGSAVAYCKANSCGITLPSAGTWDIFGIAYAHQYAWWGATFTINGAVVDTNNSWGDSEGTGYGVMSGSYRIAVGGPTYIPASTSWNGTWGDFTINLHATKE
;
A
#
# COMPACT_ATOMS: atom_id res chain seq x y z
N MET A 1 118.92 -6.68 97.52
CA MET A 1 117.49 -6.79 97.92
C MET A 1 116.65 -5.83 97.11
N LYS A 2 115.67 -6.33 96.33
CA LYS A 2 114.42 -5.65 95.95
C LYS A 2 113.49 -6.71 95.35
N ARG A 3 112.26 -6.83 95.88
CA ARG A 3 111.19 -7.61 95.26
C ARG A 3 109.95 -6.71 95.17
N SER A 4 109.43 -6.58 93.95
CA SER A 4 108.29 -5.78 93.54
C SER A 4 106.99 -6.58 93.74
N LEU A 5 105.91 -5.90 94.15
CA LEU A 5 104.55 -6.44 94.21
C LEU A 5 103.63 -5.70 93.23
N LYS A 6 102.84 -6.51 92.53
CA LYS A 6 101.96 -6.24 91.39
C LYS A 6 100.74 -5.36 91.73
N ARG A 7 100.25 -4.63 90.71
CA ARG A 7 98.99 -3.86 90.68
C ARG A 7 97.91 -4.69 89.96
N GLN A 8 96.75 -4.91 90.59
CA GLN A 8 95.58 -5.58 90.00
C GLN A 8 94.76 -4.63 89.12
N ARG A 9 94.48 -5.05 87.88
CA ARG A 9 93.42 -4.52 86.99
C ARG A 9 92.14 -5.31 87.28
N GLY A 10 91.10 -4.68 87.82
CA GLY A 10 89.83 -5.37 88.11
C GLY A 10 88.70 -4.57 88.76
N ALA A 11 88.92 -3.31 89.17
CA ALA A 11 87.90 -2.52 89.88
C ALA A 11 87.09 -1.54 89.00
N ILE A 12 87.51 -1.30 87.75
CA ILE A 12 86.83 -0.32 86.86
C ILE A 12 85.64 -0.96 86.14
N THR A 13 85.64 -2.28 85.89
CA THR A 13 84.56 -2.97 85.18
C THR A 13 83.28 -3.22 86.00
N PHE A 14 83.34 -3.26 87.34
CA PHE A 14 82.18 -3.56 88.20
C PHE A 14 81.33 -2.31 88.50
N VAL A 15 81.97 -1.15 88.67
CA VAL A 15 81.28 0.13 88.94
C VAL A 15 80.61 0.66 87.66
N GLU A 16 81.25 0.48 86.50
CA GLU A 16 80.73 0.91 85.20
C GLU A 16 79.52 0.06 84.76
N THR A 17 79.52 -1.25 85.03
CA THR A 17 78.37 -2.13 84.77
C THR A 17 77.20 -1.87 85.73
N LEU A 18 77.44 -1.56 87.00
CA LEU A 18 76.38 -1.15 87.94
C LEU A 18 75.78 0.22 87.58
N GLY A 19 76.60 1.19 87.16
CA GLY A 19 76.13 2.49 86.68
C GLY A 19 75.27 2.39 85.42
N VAL A 20 75.68 1.58 84.45
CA VAL A 20 74.88 1.29 83.24
C VAL A 20 73.58 0.59 83.59
N MET A 21 73.56 -0.34 84.56
CA MET A 21 72.34 -1.01 85.00
C MET A 21 71.35 -0.08 85.71
N ILE A 22 71.83 0.88 86.53
CA ILE A 22 70.96 1.89 87.17
C ILE A 22 70.37 2.83 86.11
N VAL A 23 71.19 3.30 85.17
CA VAL A 23 70.73 4.16 84.07
C VAL A 23 69.78 3.40 83.14
N ALA A 24 70.07 2.15 82.81
CA ALA A 24 69.16 1.28 82.05
C ALA A 24 67.84 1.06 82.80
N SER A 25 67.87 0.81 84.12
CA SER A 25 66.66 0.62 84.94
C SER A 25 65.77 1.87 85.00
N LEU A 26 66.37 3.07 84.96
CA LEU A 26 65.65 4.35 84.91
C LEU A 26 65.11 4.67 83.51
N LEU A 27 65.75 4.17 82.45
CA LEU A 27 65.33 4.38 81.06
C LEU A 27 64.34 3.32 80.56
N MET A 28 64.34 2.12 81.13
CA MET A 28 63.46 1.00 80.73
C MET A 28 61.96 1.36 80.79
N PRO A 29 61.42 2.05 81.81
CA PRO A 29 60.01 2.49 81.82
C PRO A 29 59.69 3.45 80.67
N SER A 30 60.62 4.33 80.31
CA SER A 30 60.50 5.32 79.22
C SER A 30 60.52 4.66 77.85
N ILE A 31 61.41 3.68 77.66
CA ILE A 31 61.51 2.89 76.43
C ILE A 31 60.28 1.98 76.28
N TRP A 32 59.80 1.39 77.38
CA TRP A 32 58.57 0.59 77.36
C TRP A 32 57.36 1.44 76.99
N GLY A 33 57.23 2.64 77.57
CA GLY A 33 56.18 3.61 77.22
C GLY A 33 56.22 4.01 75.75
N TRP A 34 57.41 4.28 75.20
CA TRP A 34 57.58 4.60 73.79
C TRP A 34 57.28 3.41 72.85
N MET A 35 57.69 2.19 73.22
CA MET A 35 57.39 0.99 72.44
C MET A 35 55.89 0.64 72.47
N THR A 36 55.22 0.82 73.61
CA THR A 36 53.76 0.63 73.70
C THR A 36 53.02 1.72 72.95
N ASP A 37 53.48 2.98 72.99
CA ASP A 37 52.89 4.09 72.25
C ASP A 37 53.06 3.94 70.72
N ASP A 38 54.19 3.42 70.25
CA ASP A 38 54.43 3.13 68.83
C ASP A 38 53.59 1.93 68.36
N ALA A 39 53.50 0.88 69.17
CA ALA A 39 52.65 -0.28 68.89
C ALA A 39 51.17 0.12 68.84
N ASP A 40 50.69 0.91 69.81
CA ASP A 40 49.34 1.45 69.83
C ASP A 40 49.08 2.39 68.66
N SER A 41 50.05 3.23 68.27
CA SER A 41 49.88 4.14 67.12
C SER A 41 49.76 3.37 65.79
N LYS A 42 50.52 2.28 65.62
CA LYS A 42 50.38 1.39 64.45
C LYS A 42 49.04 0.66 64.47
N LEU A 43 48.61 0.15 65.62
CA LEU A 43 47.33 -0.53 65.79
C LEU A 43 46.14 0.41 65.55
N ASN A 44 46.22 1.63 66.07
CA ASN A 44 45.25 2.71 65.86
C ASN A 44 45.14 3.06 64.37
N ARG A 45 46.27 3.17 63.66
CA ARG A 45 46.27 3.47 62.23
C ARG A 45 45.67 2.34 61.39
N ALA A 46 46.05 1.09 61.67
CA ALA A 46 45.47 -0.07 61.01
C ALA A 46 43.95 -0.15 61.24
N THR A 47 43.49 0.18 62.45
CA THR A 47 42.06 0.24 62.79
C THR A 47 41.36 1.36 62.01
N ALA A 48 41.97 2.55 61.95
CA ALA A 48 41.43 3.66 61.18
C ALA A 48 41.31 3.35 59.69
N ASP A 49 42.34 2.75 59.08
CA ASP A 49 42.33 2.39 57.66
C ASP A 49 41.27 1.30 57.36
N HIS A 50 41.18 0.28 58.22
CA HIS A 50 40.15 -0.75 58.15
C HIS A 50 38.74 -0.16 58.23
N ASP A 51 38.47 0.61 59.27
CA ASP A 51 37.13 1.13 59.53
C ASP A 51 36.73 2.20 58.50
N LYS A 52 37.70 2.98 57.99
CA LYS A 52 37.48 3.91 56.87
C LYS A 52 37.04 3.20 55.59
N GLN A 53 37.61 2.04 55.27
CA GLN A 53 37.19 1.26 54.10
C GLN A 53 35.75 0.76 54.26
N VAL A 54 35.36 0.33 55.47
CA VAL A 54 33.98 -0.03 55.79
C VAL A 54 33.03 1.17 55.69
N VAL A 55 33.44 2.35 56.18
CA VAL A 55 32.67 3.60 56.06
C VAL A 55 32.36 3.93 54.60
N LEU A 56 33.36 3.85 53.72
CA LEU A 56 33.18 4.14 52.29
C LEU A 56 32.24 3.13 51.60
N ALA A 57 32.42 1.83 51.87
CA ALA A 57 31.59 0.79 51.30
C ALA A 57 30.14 0.84 51.82
N ALA A 58 29.95 1.08 53.12
CA ALA A 58 28.61 1.22 53.71
C ALA A 58 27.86 2.45 53.17
N ALA A 59 28.57 3.56 52.93
CA ALA A 59 27.97 4.73 52.29
C ALA A 59 27.46 4.41 50.87
N GLN A 60 28.22 3.63 50.09
CA GLN A 60 27.80 3.20 48.76
C GLN A 60 26.60 2.24 48.83
N TYR A 61 26.66 1.25 49.74
CA TYR A 61 25.57 0.28 49.94
C TYR A 61 24.23 0.95 50.23
N ILE A 62 24.22 1.93 51.13
CA ILE A 62 23.00 2.62 51.54
C ILE A 62 22.45 3.49 50.40
N LYS A 63 23.32 4.04 49.53
CA LYS A 63 22.87 4.77 48.34
C LYS A 63 22.19 3.84 47.34
N ASP A 64 22.85 2.74 46.98
CA ASP A 64 22.36 1.83 45.93
C ASP A 64 21.12 1.03 46.39
N ASN A 65 21.04 0.72 47.69
CA ASN A 65 19.95 -0.07 48.25
C ASN A 65 18.99 0.78 49.11
N TYR A 66 18.89 2.09 48.84
CA TYR A 66 18.14 3.02 49.68
C TYR A 66 16.71 2.56 49.97
N ALA A 67 15.99 2.08 48.95
CA ALA A 67 14.62 1.59 49.07
C ALA A 67 14.50 0.39 50.04
N ILE A 68 15.48 -0.51 50.04
CA ILE A 68 15.50 -1.69 50.91
C ILE A 68 15.88 -1.28 52.35
N VAL A 69 16.88 -0.42 52.48
CA VAL A 69 17.36 0.08 53.78
C VAL A 69 16.28 0.92 54.48
N ILE A 70 15.58 1.79 53.74
CA ILE A 70 14.52 2.63 54.33
C ILE A 70 13.27 1.83 54.70
N ALA A 71 12.97 0.75 53.99
CA ALA A 71 11.85 -0.13 54.33
C ALA A 71 12.12 -1.00 55.57
N SER A 72 13.39 -1.22 55.92
CA SER A 72 13.82 -2.08 57.04
C SER A 72 14.26 -1.31 58.28
N ALA A 73 14.37 0.02 58.21
CA ALA A 73 14.75 0.89 59.31
C ALA A 73 13.52 1.49 60.01
N THR A 74 13.56 1.59 61.34
CA THR A 74 12.60 2.38 62.14
C THR A 74 13.35 3.37 63.03
N ALA A 75 12.62 4.15 63.83
CA ALA A 75 13.23 5.06 64.79
C ALA A 75 14.09 4.35 65.86
N THR A 76 13.79 3.08 66.18
CA THR A 76 14.46 2.33 67.26
C THR A 76 15.12 1.03 66.82
N THR A 77 14.70 0.44 65.69
CA THR A 77 15.29 -0.78 65.12
C THR A 77 16.04 -0.44 63.83
N PRO A 78 17.37 -0.55 63.79
CA PRO A 78 18.12 -0.18 62.61
C PRO A 78 18.06 -1.25 61.52
N ALA A 79 18.05 -0.82 60.26
CA ALA A 79 18.53 -1.66 59.18
C ALA A 79 20.03 -1.87 59.37
N THR A 80 20.45 -3.13 59.53
CA THR A 80 21.84 -3.48 59.86
C THR A 80 22.56 -3.97 58.61
N ILE A 81 23.67 -3.32 58.25
CA ILE A 81 24.52 -3.68 57.13
C ILE A 81 25.84 -4.22 57.69
N THR A 82 26.15 -5.46 57.35
CA THR A 82 27.33 -6.18 57.84
C THR A 82 28.47 -6.17 56.81
N ILE A 83 29.72 -6.30 57.25
CA ILE A 83 30.87 -6.40 56.32
C ILE A 83 30.67 -7.52 55.26
N PRO A 84 30.18 -8.73 55.59
CA PRO A 84 29.88 -9.74 54.57
C PRO A 84 28.91 -9.28 53.48
N MET A 85 27.87 -8.50 53.82
CA MET A 85 26.96 -7.91 52.82
C MET A 85 27.71 -6.94 51.90
N LEU A 86 28.57 -6.10 52.47
CA LEU A 86 29.40 -5.16 51.71
C LEU A 86 30.39 -5.88 50.79
N GLN A 87 31.06 -6.93 51.29
CA GLN A 87 32.01 -7.74 50.52
C GLN A 87 31.34 -8.48 49.36
N SER A 88 30.10 -8.95 49.56
CA SER A 88 29.35 -9.65 48.52
C SER A 88 28.92 -8.70 47.39
N GLN A 89 28.51 -7.47 47.69
CA GLN A 89 28.01 -6.53 46.69
C GLN A 89 29.13 -5.69 46.04
N TYR A 90 30.20 -5.39 46.79
CA TYR A 90 31.31 -4.55 46.33
C TYR A 90 32.69 -5.21 46.53
N PRO A 91 32.95 -6.40 45.94
CA PRO A 91 34.24 -7.09 46.12
C PRO A 91 35.45 -6.23 45.69
N GLN A 92 35.28 -5.33 44.74
CA GLN A 92 36.29 -4.38 44.27
C GLN A 92 36.69 -3.32 45.30
N MET A 93 35.86 -3.08 46.33
CA MET A 93 36.13 -2.10 47.39
C MET A 93 36.93 -2.70 48.54
N PHE A 94 37.21 -4.01 48.55
CA PHE A 94 37.94 -4.70 49.61
C PHE A 94 39.18 -5.41 49.06
N ALA A 95 40.27 -5.37 49.83
CA ALA A 95 41.45 -6.17 49.51
C ALA A 95 41.16 -7.66 49.74
N THR A 96 41.82 -8.54 48.98
CA THR A 96 41.74 -9.99 49.19
C THR A 96 42.13 -10.34 50.63
N GLY A 97 41.22 -11.02 51.36
CA GLY A 97 41.44 -11.37 52.77
C GLY A 97 41.08 -10.28 53.79
N PHE A 98 40.33 -9.24 53.39
CA PHE A 98 39.82 -8.22 54.31
C PHE A 98 39.02 -8.85 55.46
N SER A 99 39.41 -8.53 56.71
CA SER A 99 38.83 -9.09 57.93
C SER A 99 37.44 -8.52 58.20
N VAL A 100 36.55 -9.33 58.79
CA VAL A 100 35.24 -8.87 59.30
C VAL A 100 35.35 -8.17 60.66
N LYS A 101 36.52 -8.23 61.31
CA LYS A 101 36.82 -7.59 62.58
C LYS A 101 38.00 -6.64 62.42
N ASN A 102 37.94 -5.51 63.11
CA ASN A 102 39.05 -4.58 63.15
C ASN A 102 40.24 -5.16 63.97
N PRO A 103 41.43 -4.53 63.96
CA PRO A 103 42.61 -5.00 64.68
C PRO A 103 42.46 -5.16 66.21
N TYR A 104 41.47 -4.50 66.83
CA TYR A 104 41.10 -4.71 68.23
C TYR A 104 40.14 -5.90 68.44
N GLY A 105 39.82 -6.64 67.38
CA GLY A 105 38.88 -7.76 67.39
C GLY A 105 37.42 -7.34 67.52
N GLN A 106 37.10 -6.06 67.31
CA GLN A 106 35.74 -5.53 67.37
C GLN A 106 35.03 -5.74 66.03
N THR A 107 33.74 -6.05 66.08
CA THR A 107 32.90 -6.20 64.88
C THR A 107 32.39 -4.85 64.44
N VAL A 108 32.55 -4.51 63.17
CA VAL A 108 32.11 -3.23 62.59
C VAL A 108 30.79 -3.42 61.87
N THR A 109 29.77 -2.65 62.23
CA THR A 109 28.44 -2.74 61.62
C THR A 109 27.87 -1.37 61.31
N ALA A 110 27.29 -1.19 60.12
CA ALA A 110 26.55 0.02 59.80
C ALA A 110 25.08 -0.15 60.19
N GLN A 111 24.50 0.88 60.78
CA GLN A 111 23.13 0.94 61.28
C GLN A 111 22.45 2.15 60.66
N ALA A 112 21.35 1.93 59.97
CA ALA A 112 20.50 2.99 59.45
C ALA A 112 19.19 3.04 60.26
N TYR A 113 18.91 4.18 60.86
CA TYR A 113 17.67 4.46 61.59
C TYR A 113 16.79 5.38 60.76
N GLN A 114 15.49 5.37 61.04
CA GLN A 114 14.53 6.30 60.44
C GLN A 114 13.82 7.09 61.54
N PRO A 115 14.46 8.09 62.17
CA PRO A 115 13.84 8.89 63.22
C PRO A 115 12.63 9.70 62.73
N THR A 116 12.62 10.05 61.44
CA THR A 116 11.50 10.66 60.74
C THR A 116 11.23 9.88 59.47
N ALA A 117 9.96 9.56 59.19
CA ALA A 117 9.58 8.84 57.97
C ALA A 117 10.16 9.56 56.73
N GLY A 118 10.78 8.78 55.84
CA GLY A 118 11.45 9.31 54.64
C GLY A 118 12.91 9.77 54.83
N THR A 119 13.44 9.86 56.05
CA THR A 119 14.81 10.34 56.30
C THR A 119 15.63 9.33 57.08
N LEU A 120 16.72 8.87 56.47
CA LEU A 120 17.67 7.96 57.12
C LEU A 120 18.70 8.74 57.93
N ASP A 121 18.96 8.23 59.13
CA ASP A 121 20.06 8.64 59.98
C ASP A 121 21.02 7.47 60.19
N THR A 122 22.22 7.58 59.63
CA THR A 122 23.13 6.44 59.44
C THR A 122 24.39 6.57 60.27
N ILE A 123 24.77 5.50 60.94
CA ILE A 123 25.92 5.46 61.83
C ILE A 123 26.60 4.10 61.76
N ILE A 124 27.91 4.05 61.90
CA ILE A 124 28.64 2.79 62.04
C ILE A 124 29.11 2.69 63.48
N VAL A 125 28.99 1.50 64.06
CA VAL A 125 29.39 1.21 65.43
C VAL A 125 30.28 -0.02 65.46
N THR A 126 31.28 -0.01 66.33
CA THR A 126 32.06 -1.21 66.65
C THR A 126 31.53 -1.86 67.93
N SER A 127 31.61 -3.19 68.03
CA SER A 127 31.10 -3.93 69.20
C SER A 127 31.90 -5.21 69.48
N GLY A 128 31.98 -5.58 70.77
CA GLY A 128 32.76 -6.72 71.24
C GLY A 128 34.27 -6.51 71.10
N GLY A 129 35.07 -7.56 71.27
CA GLY A 129 36.53 -7.47 71.17
C GLY A 129 37.20 -6.77 72.36
N GLN A 130 38.42 -6.27 72.16
CA GLN A 130 39.19 -5.54 73.17
C GLN A 130 38.66 -4.10 73.28
N ALA A 131 38.46 -3.62 74.51
CA ALA A 131 38.04 -2.24 74.75
C ALA A 131 39.21 -1.27 74.47
N ILE A 132 38.96 -0.24 73.66
CA ILE A 132 39.97 0.75 73.28
C ILE A 132 40.00 1.88 74.31
N SER A 133 41.19 2.27 74.77
CA SER A 133 41.34 3.40 75.68
C SER A 133 40.84 4.70 75.01
N GLU A 134 40.24 5.61 75.78
CA GLU A 134 39.61 6.81 75.20
C GLU A 134 40.61 7.72 74.44
N GLY A 135 41.88 7.74 74.89
CA GLY A 135 42.96 8.41 74.17
C GLY A 135 43.23 7.81 72.79
N ASN A 136 43.24 6.48 72.68
CA ASN A 136 43.43 5.76 71.42
C ASN A 136 42.20 5.90 70.51
N MET A 137 40.98 5.83 71.06
CA MET A 137 39.75 6.08 70.28
C MET A 137 39.75 7.46 69.63
N ARG A 138 40.15 8.49 70.37
CA ARG A 138 40.28 9.85 69.80
C ARG A 138 41.31 9.89 68.67
N LYS A 139 42.47 9.25 68.80
CA LYS A 139 43.48 9.15 67.74
C LYS A 139 42.93 8.44 66.49
N ILE A 140 42.24 7.31 66.65
CA ILE A 140 41.62 6.57 65.53
C ILE A 140 40.58 7.45 64.84
N ALA A 141 39.70 8.10 65.60
CA ALA A 141 38.68 8.99 65.06
C ALA A 141 39.30 10.15 64.26
N GLN A 142 40.41 10.70 64.72
CA GLN A 142 41.18 11.74 64.00
C GLN A 142 41.75 11.23 62.68
N LEU A 143 42.28 10.01 62.64
CA LEU A 143 42.84 9.40 61.43
C LEU A 143 41.77 9.14 60.35
N ILE A 144 40.53 8.86 60.75
CA ILE A 144 39.40 8.68 59.83
C ILE A 144 38.93 10.03 59.26
N GLY A 145 39.08 11.11 60.01
CA GLY A 145 38.72 12.47 59.60
C GLY A 145 37.30 12.85 60.04
N GLY A 146 36.58 13.64 59.23
CA GLY A 146 35.28 14.23 59.60
C GLY A 146 34.17 13.24 59.95
N ALA A 147 34.25 11.99 59.49
CA ALA A 147 33.32 10.93 59.87
C ALA A 147 33.65 10.27 61.22
N GLY A 148 34.90 10.41 61.70
CA GLY A 148 35.42 9.76 62.89
C GLY A 148 34.74 10.21 64.17
N GLY A 149 34.44 9.27 65.08
CA GLY A 149 33.92 9.56 66.40
C GLY A 149 34.14 8.43 67.40
N TYR A 150 33.73 8.66 68.64
CA TYR A 150 33.96 7.78 69.76
C TYR A 150 32.84 7.90 70.80
N ILE A 151 32.67 6.86 71.61
CA ILE A 151 31.79 6.88 72.79
C ILE A 151 32.67 7.12 74.02
N SER A 152 32.42 8.21 74.76
CA SER A 152 33.19 8.49 75.96
C SER A 152 32.86 7.49 77.06
N SER A 153 33.88 7.11 77.83
CA SER A 153 33.71 6.28 79.04
C SER A 153 32.89 7.00 80.13
N THR A 154 32.84 8.33 80.09
CA THR A 154 32.09 9.16 81.06
C THR A 154 30.60 9.27 80.74
N ASN A 155 30.20 9.13 79.48
CA ASN A 155 28.81 9.09 79.06
C ASN A 155 28.64 8.04 77.94
N PRO A 156 28.44 6.76 78.31
CA PRO A 156 28.46 5.65 77.35
C PRO A 156 27.24 5.62 76.41
N SER A 157 26.27 6.53 76.58
CA SER A 157 25.06 6.62 75.76
C SER A 157 25.15 7.61 74.60
N VAL A 158 26.23 8.38 74.52
CA VAL A 158 26.39 9.48 73.56
C VAL A 158 27.66 9.29 72.74
N ALA A 159 27.50 9.34 71.41
CA ALA A 159 28.61 9.38 70.48
C ALA A 159 29.02 10.82 70.16
N ASN A 160 30.33 11.03 70.06
CA ASN A 160 30.93 12.33 69.81
C ASN A 160 31.86 12.24 68.60
N GLY A 161 31.71 13.17 67.66
CA GLY A 161 32.63 13.32 66.54
C GLY A 161 33.99 13.85 66.99
N SER A 162 35.04 13.44 66.27
CA SER A 162 36.38 13.98 66.44
C SER A 162 36.36 15.50 66.29
N TYR A 163 36.98 16.23 67.23
CA TYR A 163 36.98 17.69 67.27
C TYR A 163 35.61 18.38 67.17
N GLY A 164 34.51 17.67 67.49
CA GLY A 164 33.16 18.22 67.34
C GLY A 164 32.67 18.30 65.88
N ALA A 165 33.25 17.52 64.96
CA ALA A 165 32.82 17.46 63.56
C ALA A 165 31.34 17.07 63.39
N TRP A 166 30.80 16.34 64.37
CA TRP A 166 29.38 16.01 64.52
C TRP A 166 29.11 15.59 65.97
N GLY A 167 27.84 15.56 66.38
CA GLY A 167 27.42 15.22 67.74
C GLY A 167 27.48 16.41 68.72
N PRO A 168 27.06 16.22 69.99
CA PRO A 168 26.70 14.95 70.64
C PRO A 168 25.46 14.28 70.05
N LYS A 169 25.51 12.95 69.84
CA LYS A 169 24.41 12.16 69.26
C LYS A 169 24.08 10.93 70.10
N THR A 170 22.81 10.78 70.46
CA THR A 170 22.30 9.61 71.19
C THR A 170 22.03 8.46 70.22
N ILE A 171 22.50 7.25 70.55
CA ILE A 171 22.32 6.05 69.72
C ILE A 171 21.35 5.10 70.45
N PRO A 172 20.25 4.66 69.81
CA PRO A 172 19.24 3.80 70.45
C PRO A 172 19.79 2.49 71.05
N ASN A 173 20.88 1.94 70.49
CA ASN A 173 21.56 0.73 70.98
C ASN A 173 23.09 0.93 71.02
N THR A 174 23.57 1.73 71.98
CA THR A 174 25.01 2.01 72.13
C THR A 174 25.82 0.76 72.50
N PRO A 175 26.99 0.53 71.88
CA PRO A 175 27.96 -0.48 72.34
C PRO A 175 28.64 -0.14 73.68
N GLY A 176 28.46 1.08 74.20
CA GLY A 176 29.14 1.58 75.40
C GLY A 176 30.58 2.00 75.17
N GLY A 177 31.21 2.56 76.21
CA GLY A 177 32.59 3.07 76.15
C GLY A 177 33.61 1.99 75.73
N GLY A 178 34.68 2.40 75.05
CA GLY A 178 35.70 1.50 74.51
C GLY A 178 35.46 1.04 73.08
N HIS A 179 34.41 1.55 72.43
CA HIS A 179 34.03 1.26 71.05
C HIS A 179 33.93 2.53 70.21
N MET A 180 34.23 2.38 68.93
CA MET A 180 34.27 3.44 67.94
C MET A 180 32.89 3.65 67.30
N VAL A 181 32.66 4.89 66.85
CA VAL A 181 31.45 5.27 66.13
C VAL A 181 31.81 6.16 64.96
N TYR A 182 31.21 5.95 63.80
CA TYR A 182 31.44 6.75 62.60
C TYR A 182 30.14 7.29 62.03
N SER A 183 30.11 8.58 61.73
CA SER A 183 28.97 9.18 61.04
C SER A 183 29.09 8.95 59.54
N LEU A 184 28.09 8.31 58.95
CA LEU A 184 27.93 8.27 57.51
C LEU A 184 27.26 9.59 57.11
N MET A 185 28.02 10.50 56.50
CA MET A 185 27.51 11.80 56.05
C MET A 185 26.59 11.64 54.83
N PHE A 186 25.44 11.00 55.04
CA PHE A 186 24.45 10.73 54.01
C PHE A 186 23.54 11.96 53.82
N GLN A 187 23.50 12.51 52.61
CA GLN A 187 22.56 13.56 52.22
C GLN A 187 21.52 12.97 51.26
N ASN A 188 20.24 13.02 51.63
CA ASN A 188 19.11 12.51 50.84
C ASN A 188 19.08 13.00 49.36
N GLY A 189 19.74 14.12 49.03
CA GLY A 189 19.74 14.70 47.67
C GLY A 189 20.59 13.98 46.62
N SER A 190 21.42 12.99 47.00
CA SER A 190 22.34 12.29 46.08
C SER A 190 21.72 11.09 45.34
N LEU A 191 20.40 10.87 45.47
CA LEU A 191 19.66 9.70 44.97
C LEU A 191 19.35 9.71 43.45
N VAL A 192 19.69 10.77 42.71
CA VAL A 192 19.19 10.99 41.34
C VAL A 192 20.30 10.86 40.27
N SER A 193 21.11 9.81 40.29
CA SER A 193 22.17 9.67 39.28
C SER A 193 22.33 8.25 38.74
N ASP A 194 21.21 7.66 38.31
CA ASP A 194 21.24 6.61 37.29
C ASP A 194 21.36 7.28 35.91
N TYR A 195 22.58 7.42 35.41
CA TYR A 195 22.85 7.95 34.08
C TYR A 195 22.70 6.84 33.03
N LEU A 196 21.97 7.12 31.94
CA LEU A 196 22.03 6.30 30.75
C LEU A 196 23.38 6.52 30.04
N TYR A 197 24.19 5.47 29.94
CA TYR A 197 25.47 5.53 29.27
C TYR A 197 25.30 5.61 27.76
N ARG A 198 26.03 6.53 27.14
CA ARG A 198 26.04 6.70 25.67
C ARG A 198 26.98 5.74 24.95
N LYS A 199 27.75 4.94 25.69
CA LYS A 199 28.68 3.94 25.17
C LYS A 199 28.48 2.63 25.92
N ALA A 200 28.58 1.53 25.20
CA ALA A 200 28.58 0.21 25.81
C ALA A 200 29.76 0.11 26.79
N VAL A 201 29.46 -0.33 28.01
CA VAL A 201 30.46 -0.65 29.02
C VAL A 201 30.56 -2.19 29.06
N PRO A 202 31.73 -2.77 28.73
CA PRO A 202 31.89 -4.22 28.75
C PRO A 202 31.47 -4.83 30.09
N GLY A 203 30.65 -5.88 30.06
CA GLY A 203 30.13 -6.56 31.25
C GLY A 203 28.91 -5.90 31.91
N HIS A 204 28.49 -4.73 31.44
CA HIS A 204 27.44 -3.92 32.07
C HIS A 204 26.35 -3.46 31.07
N PRO A 205 25.53 -4.37 30.52
CA PRO A 205 24.45 -4.03 29.57
C PRO A 205 23.33 -3.18 30.18
N GLU A 206 23.16 -3.22 31.50
CA GLU A 206 22.20 -2.42 32.26
C GLU A 206 22.45 -0.91 32.12
N LEU A 207 23.71 -0.49 31.93
CA LEU A 207 24.07 0.91 31.85
C LEU A 207 23.61 1.60 30.56
N THR A 208 23.33 0.83 29.51
CA THR A 208 22.84 1.34 28.22
C THR A 208 21.36 1.03 27.98
N SER A 209 20.67 0.47 28.97
CA SER A 209 19.28 0.02 28.86
C SER A 209 18.38 0.84 29.78
N MET A 210 17.17 1.18 29.33
CA MET A 210 16.17 1.83 30.18
C MET A 210 15.31 0.76 30.86
N GLN A 211 15.08 0.90 32.17
CA GLN A 211 14.21 -0.02 32.94
C GLN A 211 12.75 0.45 33.02
N THR A 212 12.48 1.68 32.59
CA THR A 212 11.15 2.31 32.51
C THR A 212 11.04 3.12 31.23
N ASP A 213 9.83 3.53 30.89
CA ASP A 213 9.56 4.40 29.75
C ASP A 213 10.27 5.76 29.89
N LEU A 214 10.78 6.27 28.76
CA LEU A 214 11.41 7.59 28.70
C LEU A 214 10.34 8.67 28.50
N GLY A 215 10.07 9.44 29.55
CA GLY A 215 9.32 10.69 29.43
C GLY A 215 10.14 11.75 28.68
N MET A 216 9.63 12.25 27.57
CA MET A 216 10.24 13.35 26.80
C MET A 216 9.56 14.70 27.09
N THR A 217 9.20 14.92 28.35
CA THR A 217 8.56 16.16 28.80
C THR A 217 9.40 16.84 29.87
N ASP A 218 9.44 18.17 29.87
CA ASP A 218 9.96 18.91 31.02
C ASP A 218 9.01 18.76 32.24
N THR A 219 9.41 19.34 33.37
CA THR A 219 8.60 19.37 34.60
C THR A 219 7.28 20.13 34.47
N SER A 220 7.12 20.93 33.41
CA SER A 220 5.89 21.65 33.08
C SER A 220 5.00 20.86 32.11
N GLY A 221 5.43 19.68 31.66
CA GLY A 221 4.72 18.84 30.69
C GLY A 221 4.98 19.19 29.23
N THR A 222 5.92 20.09 28.92
CA THR A 222 6.23 20.49 27.54
C THR A 222 6.94 19.35 26.80
N PRO A 223 6.43 18.87 25.66
CA PRO A 223 7.10 17.82 24.88
C PRO A 223 8.40 18.29 24.22
N HIS A 224 9.35 17.38 24.06
CA HIS A 224 10.63 17.61 23.39
C HIS A 224 10.82 16.73 22.14
N ASN A 225 11.63 17.22 21.20
CA ASN A 225 11.94 16.54 19.95
C ASN A 225 13.10 15.55 20.09
N VAL A 226 13.05 14.42 19.36
CA VAL A 226 14.21 13.55 19.10
C VAL A 226 14.87 14.00 17.79
N THR A 227 16.01 14.68 17.86
CA THR A 227 16.75 15.15 16.67
C THR A 227 18.02 14.32 16.42
N GLY A 228 18.35 14.05 15.15
CA GLY A 228 19.60 13.38 14.77
C GLY A 228 19.60 11.84 14.90
N ALA A 229 18.45 11.23 15.18
CA ALA A 229 18.29 9.78 15.13
C ALA A 229 18.28 9.30 13.67
N ASN A 230 19.21 8.41 13.30
CA ASN A 230 19.26 7.81 11.97
C ASN A 230 18.14 6.77 11.76
N LEU A 231 17.79 6.03 12.82
CA LEU A 231 16.73 5.02 12.81
C LEU A 231 15.99 5.02 14.15
N ILE A 232 14.66 5.11 14.10
CA ILE A 232 13.77 4.91 15.25
C ILE A 232 12.95 3.65 14.97
N SER A 233 13.29 2.54 15.61
CA SER A 233 12.54 1.30 15.52
C SER A 233 11.58 1.19 16.69
N SER A 234 10.28 0.99 16.42
CA SER A 234 9.25 0.83 17.44
C SER A 234 8.26 -0.26 17.03
N GLN A 235 7.71 -0.98 18.02
CA GLN A 235 6.65 -1.96 17.77
C GLN A 235 5.33 -1.27 17.36
N SER A 236 5.10 -0.06 17.87
CA SER A 236 3.97 0.80 17.52
C SER A 236 4.37 2.27 17.66
N LEU A 237 4.02 3.09 16.67
CA LEU A 237 4.16 4.55 16.71
C LEU A 237 2.76 5.17 16.67
N GLN A 238 2.34 5.79 17.76
CA GLN A 238 1.07 6.51 17.86
C GLN A 238 1.35 8.01 17.82
N ALA A 239 1.05 8.67 16.70
CA ALA A 239 0.99 10.13 16.65
C ALA A 239 -0.38 10.54 17.22
N LEU A 240 -0.40 11.15 18.41
CA LEU A 240 -1.64 11.62 19.06
C LEU A 240 -2.24 12.82 18.30
N SER A 241 -3.50 13.16 18.63
CA SER A 241 -4.37 14.15 17.95
C SER A 241 -3.62 15.40 17.46
N ASN A 242 -3.79 15.72 16.16
CA ASN A 242 -3.11 16.81 15.42
C ASN A 242 -1.62 16.59 15.12
N GLY A 243 -1.02 15.47 15.52
CA GLY A 243 0.34 15.08 15.14
C GLY A 243 0.39 14.59 13.69
N SER A 244 1.12 15.27 12.82
CA SER A 244 1.44 14.81 11.47
C SER A 244 2.68 13.92 11.50
N LEU A 245 2.62 12.76 10.83
CA LEU A 245 3.81 11.93 10.61
C LEU A 245 4.63 12.52 9.45
N GLY A 246 5.53 13.45 9.77
CA GLY A 246 6.44 14.07 8.80
C GLY A 246 7.65 13.19 8.50
N ALA A 247 7.47 12.11 7.72
CA ALA A 247 8.58 11.27 7.26
C ALA A 247 8.63 11.25 5.72
N PRO A 248 9.81 11.43 5.09
CA PRO A 248 9.95 11.37 3.63
C PRO A 248 9.63 9.98 3.07
N SER A 249 9.77 8.93 3.88
CA SER A 249 9.33 7.58 3.58
C SER A 249 9.03 6.82 4.88
N VAL A 250 8.07 5.90 4.82
CA VAL A 250 7.71 5.00 5.93
C VAL A 250 7.97 3.57 5.46
N SER A 251 8.88 2.86 6.12
CA SER A 251 9.19 1.44 5.86
C SER A 251 8.83 0.61 7.08
N LEU A 252 7.91 -0.34 6.94
CA LEU A 252 7.41 -1.20 8.03
C LEU A 252 7.83 -2.64 7.78
N ALA A 253 8.38 -3.30 8.80
CA ALA A 253 8.97 -4.65 8.72
C ALA A 253 8.02 -5.75 8.21
N ASN A 254 6.70 -5.55 8.28
CA ASN A 254 5.67 -6.49 7.79
C ASN A 254 4.68 -5.84 6.80
N GLY A 255 5.01 -4.66 6.24
CA GLY A 255 4.24 -4.01 5.16
C GLY A 255 2.82 -3.52 5.51
N LYS A 256 2.29 -3.79 6.71
CA LYS A 256 0.93 -3.39 7.11
C LYS A 256 0.91 -1.97 7.71
N VAL A 257 0.37 -1.02 6.97
CA VAL A 257 -0.01 0.31 7.47
C VAL A 257 -1.49 0.27 7.86
N ILE A 258 -1.80 0.45 9.15
CA ILE A 258 -3.18 0.65 9.61
C ILE A 258 -3.35 2.16 9.80
N SER A 259 -3.99 2.85 8.86
CA SER A 259 -4.29 4.28 8.99
C SER A 259 -5.39 4.55 10.02
N PHE A 260 -6.37 3.64 10.15
CA PHE A 260 -7.44 3.74 11.14
C PHE A 260 -7.95 2.35 11.59
N ASN A 261 -8.26 2.19 12.88
CA ASN A 261 -8.88 0.98 13.44
C ASN A 261 -10.43 1.04 13.42
N GLN A 262 -10.98 2.25 13.61
CA GLN A 262 -12.37 2.63 13.28
C GLN A 262 -12.38 4.09 12.81
N VAL A 263 -13.05 4.36 11.70
CA VAL A 263 -13.16 5.69 11.10
C VAL A 263 -14.59 6.18 11.33
N PRO A 264 -14.82 7.25 12.11
CA PRO A 264 -16.12 7.93 12.11
C PRO A 264 -16.46 8.42 10.71
N GLU A 265 -17.75 8.58 10.40
CA GLU A 265 -18.19 9.09 9.09
C GLU A 265 -17.43 10.39 8.73
N GLY A 266 -16.76 10.40 7.57
CA GLY A 266 -15.93 11.51 7.10
C GLY A 266 -14.43 11.46 7.46
N GLY A 267 -13.93 10.41 8.13
CA GLY A 267 -12.48 10.26 8.34
C GLY A 267 -11.77 9.81 7.05
N VAL A 268 -10.74 10.56 6.66
CA VAL A 268 -10.06 10.36 5.37
C VAL A 268 -8.54 10.38 5.51
N LEU A 269 -7.85 9.61 4.66
CA LEU A 269 -6.42 9.77 4.41
C LEU A 269 -6.24 10.73 3.23
N GLY A 270 -5.72 11.93 3.51
CA GLY A 270 -5.48 12.96 2.49
C GLY A 270 -4.11 12.83 1.82
N LEU A 271 -4.08 12.98 0.50
CA LEU A 271 -2.90 13.18 -0.34
C LEU A 271 -3.02 14.56 -0.96
N VAL A 272 -1.96 15.37 -0.98
CA VAL A 272 -1.96 16.69 -1.64
C VAL A 272 -0.95 16.68 -2.77
N GLY A 273 -1.41 16.94 -3.99
CA GLY A 273 -0.54 17.04 -5.15
C GLY A 273 0.40 18.26 -5.08
N ALA A 274 1.46 18.27 -5.88
CA ALA A 274 2.39 19.41 -5.97
C ALA A 274 1.71 20.73 -6.41
N ASN A 275 0.55 20.63 -7.04
CA ASN A 275 -0.32 21.76 -7.40
C ASN A 275 -1.25 22.22 -6.25
N GLY A 276 -1.09 21.68 -5.04
CA GLY A 276 -1.89 22.00 -3.86
C GLY A 276 -3.30 21.37 -3.83
N GLN A 277 -3.65 20.53 -4.81
CA GLN A 277 -4.97 19.90 -4.86
C GLN A 277 -5.01 18.62 -4.00
N PRO A 278 -5.98 18.49 -3.09
CA PRO A 278 -6.10 17.30 -2.26
C PRO A 278 -6.93 16.20 -2.93
N ILE A 279 -6.57 14.94 -2.68
CA ILE A 279 -7.36 13.75 -2.92
C ILE A 279 -7.46 12.99 -1.60
N TYR A 280 -8.63 12.45 -1.30
CA TYR A 280 -8.88 11.79 -0.03
C TYR A 280 -9.28 10.33 -0.27
N LEU A 281 -8.69 9.42 0.50
CA LEU A 281 -9.09 8.02 0.61
C LEU A 281 -10.01 7.87 1.82
N GLU A 282 -11.25 7.49 1.58
CA GLU A 282 -12.29 7.32 2.59
C GLU A 282 -12.66 5.83 2.72
N SER A 283 -12.87 5.38 3.96
CA SER A 283 -13.57 4.13 4.25
C SER A 283 -14.96 4.49 4.77
N LEU A 284 -15.99 4.32 3.93
CA LEU A 284 -17.37 4.63 4.28
C LEU A 284 -18.18 3.33 4.34
N ASN A 285 -18.49 2.86 5.56
CA ASN A 285 -19.25 1.63 5.80
C ASN A 285 -18.74 0.42 4.98
N GLY A 286 -17.41 0.26 4.89
CA GLY A 286 -16.78 -0.84 4.16
C GLY A 286 -16.58 -0.60 2.65
N THR A 287 -16.97 0.57 2.13
CA THR A 287 -16.67 0.99 0.76
C THR A 287 -15.38 1.80 0.74
N PHE A 288 -14.43 1.42 -0.10
CA PHE A 288 -13.26 2.21 -0.44
C PHE A 288 -13.68 3.31 -1.41
N ARG A 289 -13.43 4.59 -1.09
CA ARG A 289 -13.77 5.73 -1.95
C ARG A 289 -12.58 6.67 -2.15
N LEU A 290 -12.44 7.17 -3.37
CA LEU A 290 -11.68 8.37 -3.70
C LEU A 290 -12.65 9.53 -3.83
N VAL A 291 -12.45 10.58 -3.04
CA VAL A 291 -13.31 11.77 -3.02
C VAL A 291 -12.48 13.03 -3.28
N ASN A 292 -13.09 14.02 -3.94
CA ASN A 292 -12.44 15.30 -4.24
C ASN A 292 -12.46 16.30 -3.07
N GLY A 293 -13.11 15.93 -1.97
CA GLY A 293 -13.22 16.75 -0.77
C GLY A 293 -13.78 15.94 0.40
N PRO A 294 -13.62 16.40 1.65
CA PRO A 294 -14.12 15.69 2.84
C PRO A 294 -15.64 15.54 2.89
N TRP A 295 -16.37 16.29 2.06
CA TRP A 295 -17.84 16.38 2.06
C TRP A 295 -18.45 16.21 0.66
N ASN A 296 -17.68 15.87 -0.38
CA ASN A 296 -18.08 16.02 -1.79
C ASN A 296 -17.73 14.83 -2.71
N ALA A 297 -18.30 14.91 -3.91
CA ALA A 297 -18.44 13.90 -4.97
C ALA A 297 -17.39 12.76 -5.00
N GLN A 298 -17.92 11.54 -4.97
CA GLN A 298 -17.22 10.31 -5.27
C GLN A 298 -16.62 10.38 -6.68
N LEU A 299 -15.31 10.17 -6.79
CA LEU A 299 -14.61 10.07 -8.08
C LEU A 299 -14.50 8.60 -8.52
N PHE A 300 -14.25 7.74 -7.55
CA PHE A 300 -14.07 6.30 -7.72
C PHE A 300 -14.44 5.58 -6.42
N SER A 301 -15.06 4.41 -6.51
CA SER A 301 -15.27 3.56 -5.33
C SER A 301 -15.23 2.08 -5.63
N VAL A 302 -14.90 1.29 -4.61
CA VAL A 302 -15.06 -0.17 -4.59
C VAL A 302 -15.78 -0.57 -3.32
N ASP A 303 -16.93 -1.24 -3.45
CA ASP A 303 -17.71 -1.72 -2.30
C ASP A 303 -17.32 -3.15 -1.87
N GLN A 304 -17.96 -3.65 -0.81
CA GLN A 304 -17.69 -5.00 -0.27
C GLN A 304 -18.12 -6.14 -1.21
N SER A 305 -18.97 -5.86 -2.19
CA SER A 305 -19.36 -6.81 -3.23
C SER A 305 -18.40 -6.78 -4.43
N GLY A 306 -17.42 -5.87 -4.42
CA GLY A 306 -16.47 -5.67 -5.52
C GLY A 306 -17.03 -4.80 -6.65
N ASN A 307 -18.15 -4.12 -6.45
CA ASN A 307 -18.68 -3.20 -7.46
C ASN A 307 -17.77 -1.98 -7.55
N VAL A 308 -17.42 -1.61 -8.78
CA VAL A 308 -16.59 -0.45 -9.08
C VAL A 308 -17.47 0.63 -9.69
N ASP A 309 -17.46 1.82 -9.09
CA ASP A 309 -18.07 3.03 -9.66
C ASP A 309 -16.97 4.03 -9.99
N ALA A 310 -16.94 4.52 -11.23
CA ALA A 310 -16.00 5.52 -11.72
C ALA A 310 -16.78 6.63 -12.42
N SER A 311 -16.82 7.82 -11.82
CA SER A 311 -17.67 8.92 -12.30
C SER A 311 -17.11 9.65 -13.53
N GLY A 312 -15.88 9.33 -13.94
CA GLY A 312 -15.20 9.88 -15.11
C GLY A 312 -14.96 8.85 -16.21
N ASN A 313 -13.93 9.10 -17.03
CA ASN A 313 -13.54 8.18 -18.09
C ASN A 313 -12.75 6.98 -17.55
N LEU A 314 -13.05 5.79 -18.04
CA LEU A 314 -12.23 4.58 -17.84
C LEU A 314 -11.41 4.29 -19.10
N THR A 315 -10.09 4.37 -19.01
CA THR A 315 -9.17 4.02 -20.11
C THR A 315 -8.51 2.67 -19.82
N ALA A 316 -8.72 1.68 -20.68
CA ALA A 316 -8.05 0.38 -20.61
C ALA A 316 -7.07 0.23 -21.79
N ASN A 317 -5.78 0.02 -21.49
CA ASN A 317 -4.76 -0.23 -22.53
C ASN A 317 -4.77 -1.68 -23.06
N GLY A 318 -5.55 -2.56 -22.43
CA GLY A 318 -5.69 -3.96 -22.78
C GLY A 318 -7.14 -4.37 -22.99
N GLN A 319 -7.37 -5.68 -23.02
CA GLN A 319 -8.71 -6.25 -23.20
C GLN A 319 -9.62 -5.97 -21.98
N ILE A 320 -10.89 -5.64 -22.24
CA ILE A 320 -11.97 -5.65 -21.25
C ILE A 320 -12.79 -6.93 -21.47
N THR A 321 -12.92 -7.76 -20.44
CA THR A 321 -13.70 -9.00 -20.46
C THR A 321 -14.86 -8.89 -19.47
N THR A 322 -16.09 -9.09 -19.91
CA THR A 322 -17.29 -9.10 -19.05
C THR A 322 -17.96 -10.48 -19.08
N ASN A 323 -18.41 -10.97 -17.93
CA ASN A 323 -19.13 -12.26 -17.80
C ASN A 323 -20.65 -12.13 -18.05
N SER A 324 -21.12 -10.92 -18.34
CA SER A 324 -22.53 -10.58 -18.49
C SER A 324 -22.69 -9.41 -19.46
N ASN A 325 -23.90 -8.84 -19.53
CA ASN A 325 -24.23 -7.77 -20.45
C ASN A 325 -23.42 -6.49 -20.17
N VAL A 326 -23.09 -5.77 -21.24
CA VAL A 326 -22.58 -4.40 -21.19
C VAL A 326 -23.75 -3.45 -21.47
N TYR A 327 -24.12 -2.64 -20.49
CA TYR A 327 -25.18 -1.63 -20.64
C TYR A 327 -24.56 -0.25 -20.89
N LEU A 328 -24.95 0.40 -21.99
CA LEU A 328 -24.48 1.71 -22.40
C LEU A 328 -25.67 2.69 -22.37
N ALA A 329 -25.64 3.67 -21.47
CA ALA A 329 -26.71 4.67 -21.32
C ALA A 329 -26.69 5.72 -22.46
N GLN A 330 -27.53 6.77 -22.35
CA GLN A 330 -27.75 7.81 -23.38
C GLN A 330 -26.47 8.34 -24.03
N ASN A 331 -26.50 8.56 -25.35
CA ASN A 331 -25.35 8.96 -26.20
C ASN A 331 -24.25 7.88 -26.28
N GLY A 332 -24.63 6.69 -26.74
CA GLY A 332 -23.86 5.45 -26.69
C GLY A 332 -22.47 5.43 -27.35
N THR A 333 -21.84 4.25 -27.32
CA THR A 333 -20.44 4.02 -27.70
C THR A 333 -20.13 4.37 -29.16
N SER A 334 -18.93 4.91 -29.39
CA SER A 334 -18.36 5.14 -30.72
C SER A 334 -17.01 4.43 -30.84
N VAL A 335 -16.84 3.61 -31.88
CA VAL A 335 -15.52 3.08 -32.25
C VAL A 335 -14.86 4.10 -33.18
N LEU A 336 -13.93 4.89 -32.64
CA LEU A 336 -13.22 5.94 -33.38
C LEU A 336 -11.88 5.40 -33.88
N GLY A 337 -11.72 5.26 -35.20
CA GLY A 337 -10.47 4.83 -35.85
C GLY A 337 -10.66 3.67 -36.84
N GLY A 338 -9.62 3.32 -37.59
CA GLY A 338 -9.65 2.24 -38.61
C GLY A 338 -9.73 0.80 -38.04
N GLY A 339 -10.09 0.64 -36.76
CA GLY A 339 -10.23 -0.65 -36.11
C GLY A 339 -11.54 -1.36 -36.50
N GLN A 340 -11.53 -2.69 -36.48
CA GLN A 340 -12.71 -3.51 -36.75
C GLN A 340 -13.53 -3.69 -35.46
N LEU A 341 -14.85 -3.47 -35.53
CA LEU A 341 -15.80 -3.97 -34.54
C LEU A 341 -16.31 -5.33 -34.98
N GLN A 342 -15.93 -6.40 -34.27
CA GLN A 342 -16.46 -7.75 -34.50
C GLN A 342 -17.45 -8.12 -33.40
N VAL A 343 -18.70 -8.40 -33.78
CA VAL A 343 -19.75 -8.88 -32.87
C VAL A 343 -20.04 -10.34 -33.20
N ASN A 344 -19.68 -11.25 -32.30
CA ASN A 344 -20.01 -12.67 -32.42
C ASN A 344 -21.15 -13.00 -31.45
N ALA A 345 -22.38 -13.01 -31.98
CA ALA A 345 -23.58 -13.35 -31.22
C ALA A 345 -24.02 -14.78 -31.54
N ASN A 346 -24.33 -15.56 -30.50
CA ASN A 346 -24.95 -16.89 -30.67
C ASN A 346 -26.40 -16.76 -31.17
N GLY A 347 -27.10 -15.68 -30.76
CA GLY A 347 -28.46 -15.35 -31.19
C GLY A 347 -28.53 -14.17 -32.18
N PRO A 348 -29.74 -13.68 -32.49
CA PRO A 348 -29.93 -12.53 -33.36
C PRO A 348 -29.29 -11.25 -32.80
N LEU A 349 -28.67 -10.46 -33.68
CA LEU A 349 -28.27 -9.08 -33.38
C LEU A 349 -29.46 -8.15 -33.63
N TYR A 350 -30.04 -7.61 -32.56
CA TYR A 350 -31.11 -6.62 -32.66
C TYR A 350 -30.52 -5.20 -32.71
N LEU A 351 -30.74 -4.50 -33.83
CA LEU A 351 -30.42 -3.09 -33.98
C LEU A 351 -31.73 -2.29 -33.90
N ASN A 352 -32.05 -1.75 -32.73
CA ASN A 352 -33.30 -1.03 -32.49
C ASN A 352 -33.02 0.47 -32.27
N PRO A 353 -33.29 1.34 -33.25
CA PRO A 353 -33.10 2.78 -33.09
C PRO A 353 -34.15 3.37 -32.14
N TRP A 354 -33.75 4.36 -31.34
CA TRP A 354 -34.65 5.04 -30.41
C TRP A 354 -35.72 5.85 -31.16
N SER A 355 -36.97 5.82 -30.68
CA SER A 355 -38.08 6.67 -31.15
C SER A 355 -38.36 6.61 -32.66
N GLY A 356 -38.17 5.46 -33.30
CA GLY A 356 -38.40 5.31 -34.75
C GLY A 356 -37.32 5.95 -35.62
N GLY A 357 -36.13 6.20 -35.07
CA GLY A 357 -34.96 6.62 -35.84
C GLY A 357 -34.54 5.59 -36.90
N GLN A 358 -33.53 5.93 -37.70
CA GLN A 358 -32.99 5.03 -38.72
C GLN A 358 -31.74 4.31 -38.19
N THR A 359 -31.64 3.02 -38.49
CA THR A 359 -30.36 2.29 -38.38
C THR A 359 -29.59 2.49 -39.68
N ILE A 360 -28.45 3.17 -39.59
CA ILE A 360 -27.57 3.38 -40.73
C ILE A 360 -26.41 2.38 -40.60
N ILE A 361 -26.28 1.47 -41.56
CA ILE A 361 -25.16 0.51 -41.63
C ILE A 361 -24.20 1.00 -42.72
N GLY A 362 -23.04 1.50 -42.31
CA GLY A 362 -22.08 2.19 -43.18
C GLY A 362 -22.27 3.72 -43.20
N GLY A 363 -21.23 4.47 -43.55
CA GLY A 363 -21.26 5.94 -43.55
C GLY A 363 -20.18 6.54 -42.64
N GLY A 364 -19.54 7.60 -43.13
CA GLY A 364 -18.32 8.18 -42.57
C GLY A 364 -17.15 8.02 -43.56
N GLY A 365 -17.00 8.96 -44.50
CA GLY A 365 -15.83 9.03 -45.40
C GLY A 365 -15.88 8.21 -46.70
N GLY A 366 -16.98 7.51 -47.03
CA GLY A 366 -17.15 6.80 -48.30
C GLY A 366 -18.38 5.88 -48.37
N SER A 367 -18.63 5.30 -49.54
CA SER A 367 -19.72 4.33 -49.77
C SER A 367 -19.50 3.05 -48.97
N GLY A 368 -20.19 2.91 -47.83
CA GLY A 368 -20.20 1.66 -47.06
C GLY A 368 -20.97 0.55 -47.80
N GLN A 369 -20.49 -0.69 -47.69
CA GLN A 369 -21.16 -1.87 -48.23
C GLN A 369 -21.76 -2.70 -47.08
N LEU A 370 -23.01 -3.13 -47.24
CA LEU A 370 -23.63 -4.16 -46.41
C LEU A 370 -23.57 -5.49 -47.18
N VAL A 371 -22.79 -6.44 -46.68
CA VAL A 371 -22.71 -7.80 -47.24
C VAL A 371 -23.54 -8.73 -46.37
N VAL A 372 -24.60 -9.31 -46.95
CA VAL A 372 -25.45 -10.32 -46.31
C VAL A 372 -25.12 -11.67 -46.95
N ALA A 373 -24.48 -12.57 -46.21
CA ALA A 373 -24.11 -13.90 -46.73
C ALA A 373 -25.34 -14.81 -47.00
N GLY A 374 -26.46 -14.51 -46.33
CA GLY A 374 -27.73 -15.20 -46.50
C GLY A 374 -28.76 -14.34 -47.26
N ARG A 375 -30.02 -14.42 -46.81
CA ARG A 375 -31.12 -13.65 -47.40
C ARG A 375 -31.33 -12.34 -46.65
N LEU A 376 -31.58 -11.27 -47.39
CA LEU A 376 -32.11 -10.01 -46.85
C LEU A 376 -33.65 -10.06 -46.92
N PHE A 377 -34.31 -9.99 -45.77
CA PHE A 377 -35.76 -9.86 -45.69
C PHE A 377 -36.12 -8.43 -45.27
N ALA A 378 -37.07 -7.82 -45.97
CA ALA A 378 -37.70 -6.56 -45.59
C ALA A 378 -39.20 -6.81 -45.44
N ASN A 379 -39.81 -6.32 -44.36
CA ASN A 379 -41.25 -6.49 -44.13
C ASN A 379 -42.10 -5.64 -45.06
N GLU A 380 -41.56 -4.52 -45.54
CA GLU A 380 -42.29 -3.55 -46.35
C GLU A 380 -41.66 -3.43 -47.74
N TYR A 381 -40.70 -2.52 -47.93
CA TYR A 381 -40.08 -2.25 -49.23
C TYR A 381 -38.55 -2.14 -49.14
N ILE A 382 -37.87 -2.44 -50.25
CA ILE A 382 -36.46 -2.13 -50.45
C ILE A 382 -36.38 -1.01 -51.49
N GLN A 383 -35.82 0.14 -51.11
CA GLN A 383 -35.62 1.27 -52.00
C GLN A 383 -34.13 1.47 -52.32
N PRO A 384 -33.66 1.12 -53.54
CA PRO A 384 -32.36 1.56 -54.01
C PRO A 384 -32.38 3.06 -54.28
N ASN A 385 -31.50 3.81 -53.61
CA ASN A 385 -31.29 5.24 -53.90
C ASN A 385 -30.16 5.48 -54.92
N GLY A 386 -29.43 4.43 -55.32
CA GLY A 386 -28.42 4.51 -56.37
C GLY A 386 -29.06 4.75 -57.73
N TRP A 387 -28.79 5.92 -58.32
CA TRP A 387 -29.25 6.25 -59.66
C TRP A 387 -28.33 5.63 -60.73
N ALA A 388 -28.93 5.07 -61.78
CA ALA A 388 -28.24 4.55 -62.93
C ALA A 388 -28.90 5.01 -64.24
N ALA A 389 -28.08 5.37 -65.24
CA ALA A 389 -28.55 5.67 -66.58
C ALA A 389 -28.94 4.37 -67.31
N GLN A 390 -30.17 4.30 -67.82
CA GLN A 390 -30.59 3.18 -68.67
C GLN A 390 -29.70 3.11 -69.93
N GLY A 391 -29.23 1.91 -70.28
CA GLY A 391 -28.26 1.70 -71.37
C GLY A 391 -26.81 2.03 -70.98
N GLY A 392 -26.56 2.59 -69.79
CA GLY A 392 -25.23 2.82 -69.25
C GLY A 392 -24.54 1.52 -68.84
N GLY A 393 -23.21 1.55 -68.78
CA GLY A 393 -22.41 0.41 -68.33
C GLY A 393 -22.60 0.10 -66.84
N CYS A 394 -22.51 -1.17 -66.47
CA CYS A 394 -22.63 -1.64 -65.10
C CYS A 394 -21.74 -2.86 -64.84
N SER A 395 -21.32 -3.04 -63.58
CA SER A 395 -20.57 -4.22 -63.14
C SER A 395 -20.65 -4.36 -61.62
N PRO A 396 -20.74 -5.59 -61.07
CA PRO A 396 -20.95 -6.85 -61.79
C PRO A 396 -22.39 -7.00 -62.31
N ASN A 397 -22.63 -8.00 -63.16
CA ASN A 397 -24.00 -8.41 -63.52
C ASN A 397 -24.78 -8.85 -62.27
N GLY A 398 -26.10 -8.62 -62.29
CA GLY A 398 -27.01 -8.95 -61.18
C GLY A 398 -27.24 -7.82 -60.18
N LEU A 399 -26.59 -6.66 -60.35
CA LEU A 399 -26.92 -5.46 -59.58
C LEU A 399 -28.33 -4.95 -59.89
N TYR A 400 -28.95 -4.33 -58.88
CA TYR A 400 -30.23 -3.64 -58.98
C TYR A 400 -30.02 -2.14 -58.72
N ALA A 401 -30.67 -1.30 -59.51
CA ALA A 401 -30.62 0.16 -59.38
C ALA A 401 -31.96 0.78 -59.76
N THR A 402 -32.05 2.11 -59.72
CA THR A 402 -33.20 2.86 -60.22
C THR A 402 -32.77 3.92 -61.24
N SER A 403 -33.59 4.17 -62.25
CA SER A 403 -33.43 5.33 -63.15
C SER A 403 -34.13 6.59 -62.63
N GLY A 404 -34.81 6.51 -61.49
CA GLY A 404 -35.79 7.50 -61.02
C GLY A 404 -37.21 7.24 -61.55
N ASN A 405 -37.35 6.53 -62.67
CA ASN A 405 -38.64 6.19 -63.28
C ASN A 405 -39.01 4.70 -63.13
N GLY A 406 -38.07 3.85 -62.74
CA GLY A 406 -38.31 2.42 -62.58
C GLY A 406 -37.03 1.63 -62.23
N PRO A 407 -37.18 0.34 -61.91
CA PRO A 407 -36.06 -0.53 -61.58
C PRO A 407 -35.20 -0.83 -62.81
N LEU A 408 -33.89 -0.87 -62.61
CA LEU A 408 -32.89 -1.29 -63.58
C LEU A 408 -32.13 -2.52 -63.07
N PHE A 409 -31.81 -3.44 -63.96
CA PHE A 409 -31.00 -4.63 -63.69
C PHE A 409 -29.74 -4.57 -64.52
N CYS A 410 -28.61 -4.89 -63.89
CA CYS A 410 -27.35 -5.00 -64.61
C CYS A 410 -27.28 -6.35 -65.32
N GLN A 411 -27.40 -6.36 -66.64
CA GLN A 411 -27.35 -7.55 -67.46
C GLN A 411 -26.41 -7.33 -68.64
N ASN A 412 -25.52 -8.30 -68.91
CA ASN A 412 -24.48 -8.18 -69.95
C ASN A 412 -23.65 -6.88 -69.83
N ASN A 413 -23.38 -6.44 -68.60
CA ASN A 413 -22.68 -5.21 -68.24
C ASN A 413 -23.39 -3.92 -68.68
N VAL A 414 -24.71 -3.96 -68.89
CA VAL A 414 -25.54 -2.81 -69.25
C VAL A 414 -26.79 -2.74 -68.35
N TRP A 415 -27.19 -1.53 -67.97
CA TRP A 415 -28.42 -1.28 -67.22
C TRP A 415 -29.67 -1.42 -68.11
N THR A 416 -30.51 -2.41 -67.83
CA THR A 416 -31.75 -2.71 -68.57
C THR A 416 -32.99 -2.58 -67.69
N ALA A 417 -34.12 -2.14 -68.26
CA ALA A 417 -35.38 -2.01 -67.55
C ALA A 417 -36.22 -3.30 -67.61
N LEU A 418 -37.05 -3.55 -66.58
CA LEU A 418 -38.03 -4.66 -66.56
C LEU A 418 -39.12 -4.45 -67.62
N GLY A 419 -39.39 -5.46 -68.45
CA GLY A 419 -40.52 -5.46 -69.40
C GLY A 419 -40.39 -4.51 -70.59
N GLY A 420 -39.19 -3.99 -70.87
CA GLY A 420 -38.89 -3.17 -72.05
C GLY A 420 -38.86 -3.94 -73.37
N GLY A 421 -39.69 -4.97 -73.53
CA GLY A 421 -39.87 -5.68 -74.78
C GLY A 421 -40.39 -4.71 -75.83
N GLY A 422 -39.57 -4.36 -76.81
CA GLY A 422 -39.98 -3.46 -77.89
C GLY A 422 -41.22 -3.99 -78.61
N SER A 423 -42.04 -3.08 -79.13
CA SER A 423 -43.15 -3.40 -80.03
C SER A 423 -42.87 -2.79 -81.39
N ALA A 424 -43.11 -3.54 -82.46
CA ALA A 424 -43.17 -3.00 -83.81
C ALA A 424 -44.54 -3.30 -84.41
N VAL A 425 -45.06 -2.38 -85.23
CA VAL A 425 -46.32 -2.56 -85.96
C VAL A 425 -46.12 -2.11 -87.39
N ALA A 426 -46.61 -2.89 -88.35
CA ALA A 426 -46.61 -2.53 -89.77
C ALA A 426 -48.02 -2.64 -90.36
N TYR A 427 -48.42 -1.61 -91.10
CA TYR A 427 -49.69 -1.55 -91.82
C TYR A 427 -49.40 -1.57 -93.31
N CYS A 428 -49.84 -2.61 -94.00
CA CYS A 428 -49.55 -2.80 -95.41
C CYS A 428 -50.83 -2.94 -96.22
N LYS A 429 -50.82 -2.40 -97.45
CA LYS A 429 -51.87 -2.61 -98.45
C LYS A 429 -51.34 -3.55 -99.53
N ALA A 430 -52.18 -4.46 -100.01
CA ALA A 430 -51.89 -5.53 -100.98
C ALA A 430 -51.23 -6.81 -100.38
N ASN A 431 -50.76 -7.71 -101.25
CA ASN A 431 -50.36 -9.10 -100.95
C ASN A 431 -48.92 -9.28 -100.42
N SER A 432 -48.19 -8.18 -100.21
CA SER A 432 -46.83 -8.17 -99.68
C SER A 432 -46.68 -7.07 -98.63
N CYS A 433 -46.05 -7.41 -97.52
CA CYS A 433 -45.86 -6.56 -96.35
C CYS A 433 -44.48 -6.84 -95.74
N GLY A 434 -44.09 -6.04 -94.75
CA GLY A 434 -43.04 -6.44 -93.84
C GLY A 434 -42.96 -5.54 -92.63
N ILE A 435 -42.31 -6.05 -91.59
CA ILE A 435 -42.15 -5.38 -90.30
C ILE A 435 -40.67 -5.22 -90.01
N THR A 436 -40.25 -4.02 -89.62
CA THR A 436 -38.88 -3.78 -89.17
C THR A 436 -38.82 -3.96 -87.66
N LEU A 437 -38.05 -4.95 -87.21
CA LEU A 437 -37.74 -5.14 -85.80
C LEU A 437 -36.66 -4.12 -85.42
N PRO A 438 -36.86 -3.27 -84.40
CA PRO A 438 -35.99 -2.13 -84.12
C PRO A 438 -34.68 -2.49 -83.40
N SER A 439 -34.54 -3.69 -82.84
CA SER A 439 -33.35 -4.08 -82.09
C SER A 439 -33.09 -5.58 -82.10
N ALA A 440 -31.85 -5.95 -81.80
CA ALA A 440 -31.45 -7.34 -81.59
C ALA A 440 -32.27 -8.00 -80.48
N GLY A 441 -32.63 -9.27 -80.64
CA GLY A 441 -33.34 -10.07 -79.65
C GLY A 441 -34.28 -11.08 -80.27
N THR A 442 -35.00 -11.80 -79.42
CA THR A 442 -36.06 -12.74 -79.83
C THR A 442 -37.38 -11.99 -79.92
N TRP A 443 -38.05 -12.13 -81.05
CA TRP A 443 -39.31 -11.49 -81.34
C TRP A 443 -40.34 -12.53 -81.75
N ASP A 444 -41.54 -12.39 -81.23
CA ASP A 444 -42.72 -13.08 -81.71
C ASP A 444 -43.50 -12.14 -82.63
N ILE A 445 -43.68 -12.55 -83.88
CA ILE A 445 -44.39 -11.80 -84.90
C ILE A 445 -45.70 -12.50 -85.19
N PHE A 446 -46.80 -11.77 -85.12
CA PHE A 446 -48.13 -12.23 -85.49
C PHE A 446 -48.82 -11.17 -86.36
N GLY A 447 -49.87 -11.55 -87.06
CA GLY A 447 -50.57 -10.64 -87.95
C GLY A 447 -52.08 -10.79 -87.90
N ILE A 448 -52.77 -9.80 -88.44
CA ILE A 448 -54.20 -9.88 -88.76
C ILE A 448 -54.34 -9.37 -90.18
N ALA A 449 -55.05 -10.10 -91.03
CA ALA A 449 -55.24 -9.71 -92.42
C ALA A 449 -56.73 -9.61 -92.74
N TYR A 450 -57.09 -8.45 -93.29
CA TYR A 450 -58.47 -8.06 -93.54
C TYR A 450 -58.78 -8.32 -95.02
N ALA A 451 -59.46 -9.43 -95.34
CA ALA A 451 -59.99 -9.67 -96.68
C ALA A 451 -61.29 -10.48 -96.71
N HIS A 452 -61.98 -10.38 -97.84
CA HIS A 452 -63.28 -11.00 -98.09
C HIS A 452 -63.22 -12.54 -98.06
N GLN A 453 -64.19 -13.20 -97.43
CA GLN A 453 -64.15 -14.64 -97.11
C GLN A 453 -63.87 -15.56 -98.30
N TYR A 454 -64.45 -15.26 -99.47
CA TYR A 454 -64.33 -16.10 -100.66
C TYR A 454 -62.93 -16.04 -101.29
N ALA A 455 -62.13 -15.01 -100.96
CA ALA A 455 -60.73 -14.92 -101.36
C ALA A 455 -59.80 -15.70 -100.42
N TRP A 456 -60.23 -15.96 -99.18
CA TRP A 456 -59.42 -16.60 -98.12
C TRP A 456 -59.43 -18.14 -98.14
N TRP A 457 -60.30 -18.80 -98.90
CA TRP A 457 -60.37 -20.26 -98.92
C TRP A 457 -59.12 -20.87 -99.57
N GLY A 458 -58.35 -21.64 -98.79
CA GLY A 458 -57.12 -22.29 -99.25
C GLY A 458 -55.92 -21.34 -99.27
N ALA A 459 -56.05 -20.18 -98.65
CA ALA A 459 -55.01 -19.18 -98.56
C ALA A 459 -53.95 -19.53 -97.51
N THR A 460 -52.73 -19.08 -97.77
CA THR A 460 -51.63 -19.20 -96.80
C THR A 460 -51.08 -17.83 -96.45
N PHE A 461 -50.82 -17.62 -95.17
CA PHE A 461 -50.06 -16.48 -94.69
C PHE A 461 -48.65 -16.92 -94.34
N THR A 462 -47.68 -16.16 -94.84
CA THR A 462 -46.27 -16.51 -94.77
C THR A 462 -45.49 -15.33 -94.17
N ILE A 463 -44.67 -15.59 -93.15
CA ILE A 463 -43.70 -14.62 -92.63
C ILE A 463 -42.31 -15.16 -92.95
N ASN A 464 -41.46 -14.34 -93.56
CA ASN A 464 -40.10 -14.70 -93.95
C ASN A 464 -40.01 -16.00 -94.78
N GLY A 465 -40.99 -16.24 -95.66
CA GLY A 465 -41.05 -17.46 -96.47
C GLY A 465 -41.57 -18.71 -95.76
N ALA A 466 -41.79 -18.67 -94.44
CA ALA A 466 -42.39 -19.76 -93.66
C ALA A 466 -43.90 -19.57 -93.51
N VAL A 467 -44.68 -20.62 -93.75
CA VAL A 467 -46.15 -20.60 -93.56
C VAL A 467 -46.46 -20.54 -92.07
N VAL A 468 -47.21 -19.52 -91.66
CA VAL A 468 -47.57 -19.24 -90.26
C VAL A 468 -49.03 -19.58 -89.97
N ASP A 469 -49.89 -19.48 -90.97
CA ASP A 469 -51.30 -19.85 -90.87
C ASP A 469 -51.86 -20.31 -92.23
N THR A 470 -52.80 -21.26 -92.17
CA THR A 470 -53.59 -21.76 -93.31
C THR A 470 -55.06 -21.79 -92.91
N ASN A 471 -55.87 -20.91 -93.49
CA ASN A 471 -57.30 -20.89 -93.19
C ASN A 471 -58.04 -21.93 -94.04
N ASN A 472 -58.52 -23.00 -93.41
CA ASN A 472 -59.32 -24.03 -94.09
C ASN A 472 -60.81 -24.01 -93.73
N SER A 473 -61.30 -23.24 -92.74
CA SER A 473 -62.71 -23.39 -92.32
C SER A 473 -63.25 -22.39 -91.28
N TRP A 474 -62.88 -21.11 -91.32
CA TRP A 474 -63.47 -20.09 -90.43
C TRP A 474 -64.03 -18.92 -91.25
N GLY A 475 -65.36 -18.82 -91.37
CA GLY A 475 -66.07 -17.69 -91.96
C GLY A 475 -67.60 -17.84 -91.91
N ASP A 476 -68.27 -16.86 -91.31
CA ASP A 476 -69.72 -16.64 -91.26
C ASP A 476 -70.25 -16.04 -92.58
N SER A 477 -71.39 -16.52 -93.06
CA SER A 477 -71.87 -16.36 -94.44
C SER A 477 -72.31 -14.95 -94.89
N GLU A 478 -71.94 -13.89 -94.18
CA GLU A 478 -72.47 -12.52 -94.37
C GLU A 478 -71.42 -11.53 -94.88
N GLY A 479 -70.76 -11.81 -96.02
CA GLY A 479 -70.23 -10.80 -96.96
C GLY A 479 -69.18 -9.76 -96.49
N THR A 480 -68.78 -9.71 -95.23
CA THR A 480 -67.74 -8.82 -94.68
C THR A 480 -66.83 -9.52 -93.68
N GLY A 481 -66.51 -10.80 -93.91
CA GLY A 481 -65.68 -11.59 -93.02
C GLY A 481 -64.24 -11.08 -92.90
N TYR A 482 -63.63 -11.24 -91.72
CA TYR A 482 -62.22 -10.98 -91.44
C TYR A 482 -61.48 -12.31 -91.18
N GLY A 483 -60.28 -12.48 -91.72
CA GLY A 483 -59.40 -13.60 -91.42
C GLY A 483 -58.48 -13.29 -90.24
N VAL A 484 -58.71 -13.92 -89.10
CA VAL A 484 -57.82 -13.79 -87.93
C VAL A 484 -56.78 -14.90 -87.98
N MET A 485 -55.51 -14.54 -87.79
CA MET A 485 -54.43 -15.51 -87.69
C MET A 485 -54.35 -16.08 -86.27
N SER A 486 -54.12 -17.37 -86.16
CA SER A 486 -53.99 -18.13 -84.92
C SER A 486 -52.53 -18.46 -84.55
N GLY A 487 -51.60 -18.38 -85.52
CA GLY A 487 -50.18 -18.67 -85.35
C GLY A 487 -49.27 -17.43 -85.20
N SER A 488 -48.09 -17.63 -84.60
CA SER A 488 -47.01 -16.64 -84.50
C SER A 488 -45.70 -17.17 -85.08
N TYR A 489 -44.90 -16.31 -85.72
CA TYR A 489 -43.55 -16.60 -86.19
C TYR A 489 -42.51 -16.05 -85.21
N ARG A 490 -41.77 -16.95 -84.57
CA ARG A 490 -40.68 -16.60 -83.65
C ARG A 490 -39.36 -16.49 -84.40
N ILE A 491 -38.63 -15.39 -84.19
CA ILE A 491 -37.31 -15.16 -84.78
C ILE A 491 -36.36 -14.44 -83.83
N ALA A 492 -35.10 -14.84 -83.84
CA ALA A 492 -34.02 -14.11 -83.19
C ALA A 492 -33.23 -13.30 -84.23
N VAL A 493 -33.03 -12.01 -83.97
CA VAL A 493 -32.28 -11.10 -84.87
C VAL A 493 -31.11 -10.46 -84.14
N GLY A 494 -30.00 -10.22 -84.85
CA GLY A 494 -28.77 -9.62 -84.31
C GLY A 494 -28.77 -8.09 -84.30
N GLY A 495 -29.82 -7.43 -84.80
CA GLY A 495 -29.93 -5.99 -84.93
C GLY A 495 -31.23 -5.58 -85.65
N PRO A 496 -31.39 -4.30 -86.01
CA PRO A 496 -32.55 -3.86 -86.78
C PRO A 496 -32.71 -4.66 -88.07
N THR A 497 -33.83 -5.36 -88.23
CA THR A 497 -34.02 -6.33 -89.33
C THR A 497 -35.41 -6.19 -89.91
N TYR A 498 -35.50 -6.08 -91.24
CA TYR A 498 -36.77 -6.10 -91.95
C TYR A 498 -37.19 -7.54 -92.22
N ILE A 499 -38.39 -7.90 -91.77
CA ILE A 499 -38.98 -9.23 -91.95
C ILE A 499 -40.13 -9.11 -92.94
N PRO A 500 -40.04 -9.69 -94.15
CA PRO A 500 -41.12 -9.67 -95.12
C PRO A 500 -42.24 -10.62 -94.69
N ALA A 501 -43.47 -10.31 -95.07
CA ALA A 501 -44.64 -11.17 -94.93
C ALA A 501 -45.48 -11.09 -96.20
N SER A 502 -46.16 -12.17 -96.54
CA SER A 502 -46.99 -12.24 -97.73
C SER A 502 -48.17 -13.18 -97.53
N THR A 503 -49.15 -13.04 -98.41
CA THR A 503 -50.35 -13.89 -98.44
C THR A 503 -50.56 -14.43 -99.85
N SER A 504 -50.99 -15.69 -99.98
CA SER A 504 -51.35 -16.28 -101.27
C SER A 504 -52.85 -16.60 -101.34
N TRP A 505 -53.49 -16.34 -102.49
CA TRP A 505 -54.95 -16.45 -102.69
C TRP A 505 -55.31 -17.01 -104.08
N ASN A 506 -56.49 -17.61 -104.20
CA ASN A 506 -57.08 -18.08 -105.46
C ASN A 506 -58.30 -17.22 -105.85
N GLY A 507 -58.09 -15.97 -106.29
CA GLY A 507 -59.19 -15.12 -106.77
C GLY A 507 -58.81 -13.68 -107.13
N THR A 508 -59.61 -13.05 -108.00
CA THR A 508 -59.35 -11.73 -108.64
C THR A 508 -59.87 -10.51 -107.86
N TRP A 509 -60.23 -10.66 -106.58
CA TRP A 509 -61.00 -9.65 -105.83
C TRP A 509 -60.13 -8.74 -104.93
N GLY A 510 -59.71 -7.57 -105.43
CA GLY A 510 -59.42 -6.35 -104.64
C GLY A 510 -58.21 -6.30 -103.68
N ASP A 511 -57.83 -5.07 -103.27
CA ASP A 511 -56.75 -4.78 -102.32
C ASP A 511 -57.12 -5.13 -100.87
N PHE A 512 -56.15 -5.61 -100.07
CA PHE A 512 -56.33 -6.02 -98.67
C PHE A 512 -55.39 -5.29 -97.72
N THR A 513 -55.69 -5.30 -96.42
CA THR A 513 -54.81 -4.73 -95.38
C THR A 513 -54.26 -5.80 -94.46
N ILE A 514 -52.95 -5.81 -94.25
CA ILE A 514 -52.26 -6.68 -93.31
C ILE A 514 -51.67 -5.81 -92.19
N ASN A 515 -52.01 -6.15 -90.95
CA ASN A 515 -51.42 -5.55 -89.76
C ASN A 515 -50.51 -6.57 -89.11
N LEU A 516 -49.20 -6.29 -89.09
CA LEU A 516 -48.22 -7.11 -88.38
C LEU A 516 -47.93 -6.48 -87.03
N HIS A 517 -47.84 -7.31 -86.01
CA HIS A 517 -47.44 -6.93 -84.66
C HIS A 517 -46.27 -7.82 -84.25
N ALA A 518 -45.21 -7.20 -83.73
CA ALA A 518 -44.07 -7.92 -83.17
C ALA A 518 -43.83 -7.49 -81.73
N THR A 519 -43.67 -8.45 -80.84
CA THR A 519 -43.34 -8.25 -79.43
C THR A 519 -42.01 -8.92 -79.11
N LYS A 520 -41.10 -8.18 -78.46
CA LYS A 520 -39.82 -8.69 -78.01
C LYS A 520 -39.96 -9.34 -76.64
N GLU A 521 -39.44 -10.56 -76.49
CA GLU A 521 -39.35 -11.26 -75.20
C GLU A 521 -38.40 -10.56 -74.20
#